data_AF-A0A954V180-F1
#
_entry.id   AF-A0A954V180-F1
#
_cell.length_a   1.000
_cell.length_b   1.000
_cell.length_c   1.000
_cell.angle_alpha   90.00
_cell.angle_beta   90.00
_cell.angle_gamma   90.00
#
_symmetry.space_group_name_H-M   'P 1'
#
loop_
_entity.id
_entity.type
_entity.pdbx_description
1 polymer ?
#
loop_
_entity_poly.entity_id
_entity_poly.type
_entity_poly.pdbx_seq_one_letter_code
_entity_poly.pdbx_strand_id
1 'polypeptide(L)' 'LAGATAQQCIDVANAELLRLKINGAQVTVVPSVIDHTTPDITVVVSIPLAQNALPLSKFVIGKTLVQSIKLSRELD' A
#
# COMPACT_ATOMS: atom_id res chain seq x y z
N LEU A 1 14.71 -10.02 -18.76
CA LEU A 1 13.45 -10.26 -18.02
C LEU A 1 13.05 -8.94 -17.36
N ALA A 2 11.98 -8.32 -17.82
CA ALA A 2 11.50 -7.07 -17.23
C ALA A 2 10.82 -7.40 -15.90
N GLY A 3 11.27 -6.77 -14.80
CA GLY A 3 10.62 -6.87 -13.50
C GLY A 3 9.21 -6.26 -13.53
N ALA A 4 8.40 -6.54 -12.52
CA ALA A 4 7.11 -5.85 -12.35
C ALA A 4 7.36 -4.36 -12.06
N THR A 5 6.55 -3.46 -12.61
CA THR A 5 6.66 -2.01 -12.35
C THR A 5 5.99 -1.62 -11.03
N ALA A 6 6.35 -0.48 -10.46
CA ALA A 6 5.67 0.04 -9.27
C ALA A 6 4.16 0.21 -9.48
N GLN A 7 3.73 0.51 -10.71
CA GLN A 7 2.31 0.62 -11.05
C GLN A 7 1.59 -0.72 -10.88
N GLN A 8 2.18 -1.83 -11.30
CA GLN A 8 1.58 -3.16 -11.11
C GLN A 8 1.45 -3.51 -9.61
N CYS A 9 2.42 -3.12 -8.78
CA CYS A 9 2.31 -3.27 -7.33
C CYS A 9 1.16 -2.44 -6.75
N ILE A 10 1.00 -1.20 -7.22
CA ILE A 10 -0.10 -0.31 -6.82
C ILE A 10 -1.44 -0.91 -7.23
N ASP A 11 -1.56 -1.43 -8.44
CA ASP A 11 -2.81 -2.01 -8.95
C ASP A 11 -3.24 -3.23 -8.13
N VAL A 12 -2.31 -4.13 -7.80
CA VAL A 12 -2.58 -5.30 -6.96
C VAL A 12 -2.96 -4.89 -5.53
N ALA A 13 -2.24 -3.93 -4.94
CA ALA A 13 -2.57 -3.42 -3.62
C ALA A 13 -3.97 -2.78 -3.58
N ASN A 14 -4.32 -2.00 -4.61
CA ASN A 14 -5.65 -1.40 -4.75
C ASN A 14 -6.74 -2.46 -4.93
N ALA A 15 -6.48 -3.55 -5.67
CA ALA A 15 -7.43 -4.65 -5.82
C ALA A 15 -7.73 -5.34 -4.48
N GLU A 16 -6.72 -5.56 -3.63
CA GLU A 16 -6.92 -6.11 -2.29
C GLU A 16 -7.68 -5.14 -1.37
N LEU A 17 -7.35 -3.84 -1.41
CA LEU A 17 -8.08 -2.83 -0.65
C LEU A 17 -9.56 -2.77 -1.05
N LEU A 18 -9.86 -2.87 -2.36
CA LEU A 18 -11.22 -2.95 -2.87
C LEU A 18 -11.95 -4.22 -2.40
N ARG A 19 -11.27 -5.37 -2.40
CA ARG A 19 -11.80 -6.64 -1.88
C ARG A 19 -12.20 -6.54 -0.41
N LEU A 20 -11.42 -5.80 0.38
CA LEU A 20 -11.69 -5.50 1.79
C LEU A 20 -12.73 -4.38 1.99
N LYS A 21 -13.28 -3.82 0.91
CA LYS A 21 -14.23 -2.69 0.91
C LYS A 21 -13.65 -1.44 1.59
N ILE A 22 -12.35 -1.23 1.47
CA ILE A 22 -11.67 -0.06 2.01
C ILE A 22 -11.79 1.09 1.00
N ASN A 23 -12.38 2.20 1.44
CA ASN A 23 -12.59 3.43 0.68
C ASN A 23 -11.51 4.47 0.96
N GLY A 24 -11.12 5.23 -0.07
CA GLY A 24 -10.23 6.38 0.09
C GLY A 24 -8.80 6.06 0.51
N ALA A 25 -8.39 4.79 0.42
CA ALA A 25 -7.02 4.39 0.67
C ALA A 25 -6.06 4.94 -0.40
N GLN A 26 -4.84 5.26 0.00
CA GLN A 26 -3.76 5.67 -0.89
C GLN A 26 -2.61 4.69 -0.77
N VAL A 27 -2.12 4.21 -1.90
CA VAL A 27 -0.96 3.33 -1.99
C VAL A 27 0.19 4.07 -2.65
N THR A 28 1.37 4.01 -2.06
CA THR A 28 2.60 4.55 -2.62
C THR A 28 3.68 3.48 -2.62
N VAL A 29 4.38 3.32 -3.74
CA VAL A 29 5.46 2.35 -3.90
C VAL A 29 6.73 3.09 -4.28
N VAL A 30 7.82 2.80 -3.56
CA VAL A 30 9.14 3.40 -3.78
C VAL A 30 10.19 2.27 -3.85
N PRO A 31 11.03 2.20 -4.90
CA PRO A 31 11.14 3.12 -6.04
C PRO A 31 10.05 2.93 -7.11
N SER A 32 9.84 3.94 -7.97
CA SER A 32 8.84 3.93 -9.05
C SER A 32 9.18 3.00 -10.22
N VAL A 33 10.47 2.70 -10.40
CA VAL A 33 10.97 1.71 -11.34
C VAL A 33 11.59 0.59 -10.52
N ILE A 34 11.11 -0.63 -10.76
CA ILE A 34 11.58 -1.84 -10.10
C ILE A 34 12.20 -2.70 -11.20
N ASP A 35 13.49 -2.95 -11.06
CA ASP A 35 14.27 -3.75 -12.00
C ASP A 35 15.04 -4.87 -11.28
N HIS A 36 15.91 -5.55 -12.02
CA HIS A 36 16.73 -6.64 -11.48
C HIS A 36 17.83 -6.18 -10.52
N THR A 37 18.05 -4.87 -10.39
CA THR A 37 19.05 -4.28 -9.49
C THR A 37 18.43 -3.65 -8.25
N THR A 38 17.10 -3.47 -8.23
CA THR A 38 16.37 -2.90 -7.10
C THR A 38 16.42 -3.87 -5.91
N PRO A 39 17.12 -3.51 -4.81
CA PRO A 39 17.33 -4.44 -3.70
C PRO A 39 16.13 -4.52 -2.77
N ASP A 40 15.41 -3.42 -2.61
CA ASP A 40 14.29 -3.29 -1.70
C ASP A 40 13.20 -2.42 -2.33
N ILE A 41 11.95 -2.73 -2.00
CA ILE A 41 10.78 -1.93 -2.34
C ILE A 41 10.07 -1.58 -1.04
N THR A 42 9.65 -0.33 -0.90
CA THR A 42 8.81 0.13 0.21
C THR A 42 7.41 0.39 -0.30
N VAL A 43 6.43 -0.27 0.32
CA VAL A 43 5.01 -0.07 0.06
C VAL A 43 4.40 0.63 1.27
N VAL A 44 3.80 1.79 1.03
CA VAL A 44 3.09 2.57 2.04
C VAL A 44 1.60 2.58 1.70
N VAL A 45 0.78 2.17 2.66
CA VAL A 45 -0.68 2.18 2.54
C VAL A 45 -1.24 3.12 3.60
N SER A 46 -2.03 4.10 3.16
CA SER A 46 -2.68 5.09 4.02
C SER A 46 -4.19 4.95 3.92
N ILE A 47 -4.88 4.67 5.03
CA ILE A 47 -6.32 4.43 5.08
C ILE A 47 -6.98 5.48 5.98
N PRO A 48 -7.87 6.33 5.47
CA PRO A 48 -8.63 7.26 6.30
C PRO A 48 -9.62 6.47 7.15
N LEU A 49 -9.45 6.48 8.47
CA LEU A 49 -10.27 5.66 9.36
C LEU A 49 -11.74 6.10 9.35
N ALA A 50 -12.00 7.41 9.27
CA ALA A 50 -13.34 8.00 9.25
C ALA A 50 -14.28 7.43 8.17
N GLN A 51 -13.72 6.86 7.08
CA GLN A 51 -14.49 6.32 5.95
C GLN A 51 -14.63 4.79 5.99
N ASN A 52 -13.96 4.10 6.93
CA ASN A 52 -13.72 2.65 6.84
C ASN A 52 -14.04 1.85 8.10
N ALA A 53 -14.40 2.50 9.20
CA ALA A 53 -14.61 1.81 10.47
C ALA A 53 -15.96 2.18 11.10
N LEU A 54 -16.63 1.15 11.63
CA LEU A 54 -17.89 1.24 12.37
C LEU A 54 -17.75 0.42 13.68
N PRO A 55 -18.13 0.95 14.86
CA PRO A 55 -18.24 2.36 15.23
C PRO A 55 -16.87 2.88 15.74
N LEU A 56 -16.42 4.00 15.16
CA LEU A 56 -15.18 4.65 15.55
C LEU A 56 -15.34 5.39 16.89
N SER A 57 -14.45 5.10 17.83
CA SER A 57 -14.29 5.95 19.02
C SER A 57 -13.97 7.40 18.61
N LYS A 58 -14.38 8.39 19.41
CA LYS A 58 -14.06 9.81 19.16
C LYS A 58 -12.55 10.07 18.97
N PHE A 59 -11.69 9.18 19.48
CA PHE A 59 -10.23 9.28 19.35
C PHE A 59 -9.69 9.06 17.93
N VAL A 60 -10.45 8.41 17.05
CA VAL A 60 -10.01 7.99 15.71
C VAL A 60 -10.68 8.77 14.56
N ILE A 61 -11.57 9.71 14.90
CA ILE A 61 -12.17 10.64 13.94
C ILE A 61 -11.06 11.52 13.34
N GLY A 62 -11.03 11.62 12.01
CA GLY A 62 -10.03 12.41 11.27
C GLY A 62 -8.62 11.84 11.26
N LYS A 63 -8.43 10.59 11.71
CA LYS A 63 -7.11 9.91 11.70
C LYS A 63 -6.96 9.03 10.45
N THR A 64 -5.71 8.87 10.04
CA THR A 64 -5.30 7.98 8.94
C THR A 64 -4.43 6.88 9.54
N LEU A 65 -4.77 5.62 9.26
CA LEU A 65 -3.90 4.49 9.53
C LEU A 65 -2.85 4.44 8.41
N VAL A 66 -1.58 4.55 8.76
CA VAL A 66 -0.47 4.45 7.82
C VAL A 66 0.34 3.22 8.17
N GLN A 67 0.49 2.32 7.20
CA GLN A 67 1.36 1.15 7.32
C GLN A 67 2.43 1.22 6.25
N SER A 68 3.68 1.03 6.64
CA SER A 68 4.83 0.95 5.74
C SER A 68 5.47 -0.42 5.87
N ILE A 69 5.63 -1.11 4.74
CA ILE A 69 6.28 -2.42 4.68
C ILE A 69 7.43 -2.32 3.69
N LYS A 70 8.61 -2.73 4.15
CA LYS A 70 9.80 -2.87 3.31
C LYS A 70 9.91 -4.34 2.90
N LEU A 71 9.90 -4.57 1.60
CA LEU A 71 10.04 -5.89 0.98
C LEU A 71 11.42 -5.96 0.35
N SER A 72 12.25 -6.88 0.83
CA SER A 72 13.54 -7.16 0.21
C SER A 72 13.33 -8.05 -1.00
N ARG A 73 14.19 -7.86 -2.00
CA ARG A 73 14.25 -8.70 -3.19
C ARG A 73 14.44 -10.17 -2.78
N GLU A 74 13.63 -11.05 -3.34
CA GLU A 74 13.86 -12.50 -3.21
C GLU A 74 15.19 -12.84 -3.89
N LEU A 75 16.10 -13.44 -3.12
CA LEU A 75 17.32 -14.04 -3.64
C LEU A 75 17.00 -15.50 -3.95
N ASP A 76 16.95 -15.84 -5.24
CA ASP A 76 16.98 -17.22 -5.72
C ASP A 76 18.33 -17.88 -5.41
#